data_AF-A0A2H8TU87-F1
#
_entry.id   AF-A0A2H8TU87-F1
#
_cell.length_a   1.000
_cell.length_b   1.000
_cell.length_c   1.000
_cell.angle_alpha   90.00
_cell.angle_beta   90.00
_cell.angle_gamma   90.00
#
_symmetry.space_group_name_H-M   'P 1'
#
loop_
_entity.id
_entity.type
_entity.pdbx_description
1 polymer ?
#
loop_
_entity_poly.entity_id
_entity_poly.type
_entity_poly.pdbx_seq_one_letter_code
_entity_poly.pdbx_strand_id
1 'polypeptide(L)'
;QGYKTDQVTILTTYSGQLFLIRSLRKNHPILEGIKITVVDKYQGEENDIILLSLVRSNEQGNVGFLKNENRLCVALSRAKYGLYIMGNMDILYNSGDFWKKIIATLVNQDSFGNELTLECVIHSGIITKVSKSEDFNIVMEGGCSMMCKTLLLCGHYCASVCHSYDRDHVEMKCMESCNKSCDYNHPCTKICFMDCGQCTILMTKDLPCGHQKELPCHVDINTYPCEEMV
;
A
#
# COMPACT_ATOMS: atom_id res chain seq x y z
N GLN A 1 -2.64 4.04 -6.18
CA GLN A 1 -3.57 4.66 -7.16
C GLN A 1 -3.98 3.66 -8.24
N GLY A 2 -4.14 2.36 -7.92
CA GLY A 2 -4.59 1.33 -8.87
C GLY A 2 -3.57 0.91 -9.95
N TYR A 3 -2.46 1.63 -10.12
CA TYR A 3 -1.41 1.27 -11.07
C TYR A 3 -0.73 -0.06 -10.71
N LYS A 4 -0.63 -0.93 -11.71
CA LYS A 4 0.16 -2.16 -11.65
C LYS A 4 1.65 -1.85 -11.84
N THR A 5 2.51 -2.79 -11.47
CA THR A 5 3.97 -2.60 -11.52
C THR A 5 4.51 -2.44 -12.95
N ASP A 6 3.86 -3.04 -13.95
CA ASP A 6 4.19 -2.88 -15.37
C ASP A 6 3.83 -1.50 -15.93
N GLN A 7 2.93 -0.77 -15.27
CA GLN A 7 2.54 0.61 -15.61
C GLN A 7 3.53 1.66 -15.07
N VAL A 8 4.58 1.23 -14.36
CA VAL A 8 5.59 2.11 -13.76
C VAL A 8 6.97 1.78 -14.33
N THR A 9 7.74 2.79 -14.68
CA THR A 9 9.14 2.61 -15.08
C THR A 9 10.06 3.56 -14.32
N ILE A 10 11.14 3.00 -13.78
CA ILE A 10 12.23 3.75 -13.19
C ILE A 10 13.30 3.97 -14.26
N LEU A 11 13.44 5.22 -14.68
CA LEU A 11 14.49 5.66 -15.59
C LEU A 11 15.63 6.29 -14.81
N THR A 12 16.86 5.99 -15.24
CA THR A 12 18.03 6.67 -14.72
C THR A 12 19.01 7.02 -15.84
N THR A 13 19.78 8.08 -15.64
CA THR A 13 20.75 8.55 -16.63
C THR A 13 22.09 7.80 -16.57
N TYR A 14 22.32 6.98 -15.53
CA TYR A 14 23.59 6.28 -15.34
C TYR A 14 23.42 4.80 -14.99
N SER A 15 24.23 3.95 -15.61
CA SER A 15 24.23 2.50 -15.38
C SER A 15 24.56 2.12 -13.93
N GLY A 16 25.39 2.89 -13.23
CA GLY A 16 25.69 2.64 -11.82
C GLY A 16 24.43 2.69 -10.95
N GLN A 17 23.58 3.70 -11.16
CA GLN A 17 22.30 3.84 -10.47
C GLN A 17 21.32 2.72 -10.86
N LEU A 18 21.32 2.29 -12.14
CA LEU A 18 20.52 1.16 -12.59
C LEU A 18 20.84 -0.11 -11.78
N PHE A 19 22.13 -0.42 -11.61
CA PHE A 19 22.55 -1.60 -10.84
C PHE A 19 22.21 -1.47 -9.36
N LEU A 20 22.39 -0.28 -8.78
CA LEU A 20 22.02 -0.02 -7.39
C LEU A 20 20.53 -0.25 -7.14
N ILE A 21 19.66 0.38 -7.93
CA ILE A 21 18.20 0.24 -7.76
C ILE A 21 17.76 -1.21 -7.96
N ARG A 22 18.33 -1.93 -8.95
CA ARG A 22 18.06 -3.36 -9.14
C ARG A 22 18.49 -4.22 -7.97
N SER A 23 19.61 -3.86 -7.31
CA SER A 23 20.07 -4.55 -6.10
C SER A 23 19.11 -4.32 -4.94
N LEU A 24 18.72 -3.06 -4.70
CA LEU A 24 17.77 -2.68 -3.65
C LEU A 24 16.40 -3.35 -3.85
N ARG A 25 15.91 -3.44 -5.10
CA ARG A 25 14.65 -4.11 -5.44
C ARG A 25 14.56 -5.55 -4.91
N LYS A 26 15.68 -6.27 -4.78
CA LYS A 26 15.66 -7.65 -4.27
C LYS A 26 15.06 -7.77 -2.87
N ASN A 27 15.12 -6.69 -2.08
CA ASN A 27 14.56 -6.64 -0.72
C ASN A 27 13.10 -6.16 -0.71
N HIS A 28 12.51 -5.84 -1.86
CA HIS A 28 11.17 -5.27 -1.99
C HIS A 28 10.36 -6.02 -3.05
N PRO A 29 9.74 -7.17 -2.69
CA PRO A 29 8.94 -7.97 -3.61
C PRO A 29 7.82 -7.20 -4.30
N ILE A 30 7.24 -6.19 -3.63
CA ILE A 30 6.20 -5.32 -4.19
C ILE A 30 6.65 -4.56 -5.46
N LEU A 31 7.95 -4.39 -5.66
CA LEU A 31 8.52 -3.72 -6.82
C LEU A 31 8.84 -4.69 -7.97
N GLU A 32 8.48 -5.97 -7.83
CA GLU A 32 8.61 -6.96 -8.90
C GLU A 32 7.74 -6.58 -10.11
N GLY A 33 8.27 -6.75 -11.31
CA GLY A 33 7.63 -6.32 -12.55
C GLY A 33 7.92 -4.87 -12.95
N ILE A 34 8.34 -3.99 -12.02
CA ILE A 34 8.73 -2.61 -12.39
C ILE A 34 9.94 -2.64 -13.31
N LYS A 35 9.80 -2.03 -14.49
CA LYS A 35 10.91 -1.87 -15.44
C LYS A 35 11.90 -0.84 -14.91
N ILE A 36 13.17 -1.24 -14.82
CA ILE A 36 14.28 -0.37 -14.43
C ILE A 36 15.29 -0.39 -15.56
N THR A 37 15.54 0.77 -16.17
CA THR A 37 16.47 0.90 -17.31
C THR A 37 17.12 2.28 -17.39
N VAL A 38 18.13 2.40 -18.25
CA VAL A 38 18.74 3.68 -18.58
C VAL A 38 18.03 4.37 -19.74
N VAL A 39 18.06 5.70 -19.77
CA VAL A 39 17.39 6.53 -20.80
C VAL A 39 17.75 6.09 -22.22
N ASP A 40 19.03 5.83 -22.50
CA ASP A 40 19.50 5.41 -23.84
C ASP A 40 18.88 4.10 -24.34
N LYS A 41 18.41 3.23 -23.43
CA LYS A 41 17.78 1.94 -23.75
C LYS A 41 16.26 2.00 -23.75
N TYR A 42 15.67 3.18 -23.66
CA TYR A 42 14.23 3.38 -23.53
C TYR A 42 13.65 4.25 -24.65
N GLN A 43 14.35 4.31 -25.79
CA GLN A 43 13.94 5.10 -26.93
C GLN A 43 12.74 4.45 -27.63
N GLY A 44 11.71 5.25 -27.93
CA GLY A 44 10.49 4.77 -28.60
C GLY A 44 9.51 4.04 -27.68
N GLU A 45 9.85 3.89 -26.40
CA GLU A 45 8.96 3.35 -25.38
C GLU A 45 8.30 4.49 -24.59
N GLU A 46 7.19 4.17 -23.92
CA GLU A 46 6.43 5.06 -23.04
C GLU A 46 5.75 4.24 -21.94
N ASN A 47 5.45 4.86 -20.81
CA ASN A 47 4.67 4.22 -19.74
C ASN A 47 3.76 5.23 -19.04
N ASP A 48 2.81 4.73 -18.27
CA ASP A 48 1.85 5.54 -17.53
C ASP A 48 2.56 6.46 -16.55
N ILE A 49 3.46 5.89 -15.73
CA ILE A 49 4.23 6.61 -14.72
C ILE A 49 5.74 6.41 -14.93
N ILE A 50 6.49 7.51 -14.96
CA ILE A 50 7.95 7.52 -15.03
C ILE A 50 8.54 8.14 -13.76
N LEU A 51 9.44 7.40 -13.12
CA LEU A 51 10.29 7.89 -12.03
C LEU A 51 11.71 8.10 -12.59
N LEU A 52 12.10 9.35 -12.78
CA LEU A 52 13.38 9.73 -13.40
C LEU A 52 14.42 10.13 -12.35
N SER A 53 15.47 9.33 -12.21
CA SER A 53 16.64 9.63 -11.38
C SER A 53 17.78 10.24 -12.21
N LEU A 54 18.09 11.51 -11.93
CA LEU A 54 19.14 12.27 -12.63
C LEU A 54 20.55 12.02 -12.08
N VAL A 55 20.66 11.51 -10.85
CA VAL A 55 21.88 11.04 -10.16
C VAL A 55 22.91 12.12 -9.82
N ARG A 56 23.20 13.07 -10.72
CA ARG A 56 24.36 13.97 -10.58
C ARG A 56 24.17 14.93 -9.41
N SER A 57 25.06 14.80 -8.44
CA SER A 57 25.28 15.74 -7.34
C SER A 57 26.78 15.75 -7.03
N ASN A 58 27.48 16.83 -7.34
CA ASN A 58 28.92 16.99 -7.10
C ASN A 58 29.30 18.45 -6.92
N GLU A 59 30.38 18.71 -6.19
CA GLU A 59 30.86 20.06 -5.88
C GLU A 59 31.32 20.83 -7.11
N GLN A 60 31.76 20.13 -8.17
CA GLN A 60 32.24 20.77 -9.41
C GLN A 60 31.11 21.27 -10.32
N GLY A 61 29.84 21.04 -9.96
CA GLY A 61 28.68 21.42 -10.77
C GLY A 61 28.59 20.69 -12.12
N ASN A 62 29.29 19.57 -12.31
CA ASN A 62 29.38 18.90 -13.60
C ASN A 62 28.24 17.90 -13.80
N VAL A 63 27.30 18.25 -14.68
CA VAL A 63 26.13 17.42 -14.99
C VAL A 63 26.38 16.33 -16.05
N GLY A 64 27.53 16.34 -16.73
CA GLY A 64 27.95 15.28 -17.67
C GLY A 64 26.90 14.96 -18.74
N PHE A 65 26.35 13.73 -18.68
CA PHE A 65 25.33 13.21 -19.62
C PHE A 65 24.12 14.12 -19.76
N LEU A 66 23.75 14.83 -18.69
CA LEU A 66 22.58 15.70 -18.63
C LEU A 66 22.75 17.02 -19.41
N LYS A 67 23.94 17.28 -19.98
CA LYS A 67 24.16 18.39 -20.94
C LYS A 67 23.56 18.09 -22.32
N ASN A 68 23.28 16.82 -22.62
CA ASN A 68 22.74 16.43 -23.92
C ASN A 68 21.21 16.61 -23.93
N GLU A 69 20.76 17.72 -24.52
CA GLU A 69 19.34 18.08 -24.60
C GLU A 69 18.50 17.01 -25.31
N ASN A 70 19.00 16.39 -26.39
CA ASN A 70 18.25 15.36 -27.12
C ASN A 70 17.92 14.15 -26.24
N ARG A 71 18.89 13.70 -25.43
CA ARG A 71 18.68 12.58 -24.50
C ARG A 71 17.74 12.94 -23.36
N LEU A 72 17.79 14.19 -22.90
CA LEU A 72 16.90 14.67 -21.86
C LEU A 72 15.46 14.84 -22.37
N CYS A 73 15.27 15.36 -23.58
CA CYS A 73 13.97 15.40 -24.25
C CYS A 73 13.36 14.01 -24.39
N VAL A 74 14.19 12.99 -24.69
CA VAL A 74 13.73 11.59 -24.65
C VAL A 74 13.24 11.26 -23.25
N ALA A 75 14.04 11.44 -22.19
CA ALA A 75 13.62 11.10 -20.82
C ALA A 75 12.32 11.79 -20.35
N LEU A 76 12.15 13.08 -20.69
CA LEU A 76 10.99 13.88 -20.28
C LEU A 76 9.70 13.56 -21.05
N SER A 77 9.78 12.91 -22.21
CA SER A 77 8.64 12.59 -23.08
C SER A 77 8.09 11.17 -22.90
N ARG A 78 8.52 10.43 -21.87
CA ARG A 78 8.18 9.00 -21.72
C ARG A 78 6.93 8.74 -20.88
N ALA A 79 6.47 9.72 -20.10
CA ALA A 79 5.34 9.56 -19.20
C ALA A 79 4.03 9.95 -19.89
N LYS A 80 2.99 9.12 -19.73
CA LYS A 80 1.63 9.45 -20.20
C LYS A 80 0.84 10.25 -19.18
N TYR A 81 0.92 9.86 -17.90
CA TYR A 81 0.09 10.43 -16.85
C TYR A 81 0.91 11.09 -15.73
N GLY A 82 2.10 10.57 -15.40
CA GLY A 82 2.90 11.10 -14.30
C GLY A 82 4.40 11.01 -14.54
N LEU A 83 5.08 12.14 -14.45
CA LEU A 83 6.54 12.23 -14.48
C LEU A 83 7.04 12.80 -13.16
N TYR A 84 7.83 12.02 -12.44
CA TYR A 84 8.49 12.44 -11.20
C TYR A 84 9.99 12.50 -11.45
N ILE A 85 10.63 13.62 -11.14
CA ILE A 85 12.05 13.84 -11.41
C ILE A 85 12.81 14.02 -10.08
N MET A 86 13.80 13.18 -9.82
CA MET A 86 14.67 13.29 -8.64
C MET A 86 16.10 13.65 -9.08
N GLY A 87 16.62 14.76 -8.55
CA GLY A 87 17.99 15.20 -8.80
C GLY A 87 18.36 16.45 -8.01
N ASN A 88 19.64 16.81 -8.06
CA ASN A 88 20.13 18.07 -7.50
C ASN A 88 19.82 19.22 -8.48
N MET A 89 18.72 19.91 -8.23
CA MET A 89 18.21 20.95 -9.13
C MET A 89 19.09 22.21 -9.15
N ASP A 90 19.83 22.51 -8.07
CA ASP A 90 20.74 23.66 -8.03
C ASP A 90 21.89 23.50 -9.02
N ILE A 91 22.49 22.31 -9.07
CA ILE A 91 23.55 22.01 -10.03
C ILE A 91 23.00 22.03 -11.47
N LEU A 92 21.78 21.52 -11.67
CA LEU A 92 21.16 21.48 -12.99
C LEU A 92 20.80 22.88 -13.49
N TYR A 93 20.25 23.74 -12.63
CA TYR A 93 19.95 25.13 -12.93
C TYR A 93 21.19 25.89 -13.45
N ASN A 94 22.34 25.64 -12.83
CA ASN A 94 23.61 26.27 -13.20
C ASN A 94 24.26 25.66 -14.46
N SER A 95 23.74 24.54 -14.98
CA SER A 95 24.38 23.80 -16.07
C SER A 95 24.05 24.30 -17.49
N GLY A 96 22.98 25.09 -17.64
CA GLY A 96 22.58 25.65 -18.92
C GLY A 96 21.13 26.13 -18.96
N ASP A 97 20.77 26.90 -19.99
CA ASP A 97 19.45 27.56 -20.08
C ASP A 97 18.28 26.58 -20.26
N PHE A 98 18.53 25.38 -20.80
CA PHE A 98 17.52 24.34 -20.93
C PHE A 98 16.94 23.93 -19.57
N TRP A 99 17.79 23.66 -18.57
CA TRP A 99 17.36 23.30 -17.23
C TRP A 99 16.67 24.45 -16.50
N LYS A 100 17.10 25.70 -16.72
CA LYS A 100 16.39 26.88 -16.18
C LYS A 100 14.94 26.93 -16.66
N LYS A 101 14.70 26.65 -17.95
CA LYS A 101 13.34 26.59 -18.52
C LYS A 101 12.50 25.46 -17.91
N ILE A 102 13.09 24.27 -17.74
CA ILE A 102 12.41 23.14 -17.09
C ILE A 102 12.03 23.51 -15.65
N ILE A 103 12.98 24.01 -14.87
CA ILE A 103 12.75 24.38 -13.47
C ILE A 103 11.70 25.48 -13.37
N ALA A 104 11.77 26.53 -14.20
CA ALA A 104 10.74 27.56 -14.25
C ALA A 104 9.34 27.00 -14.57
N THR A 105 9.25 26.02 -15.47
CA THR A 105 7.99 25.33 -15.78
C THR A 105 7.46 24.57 -14.57
N LEU A 106 8.32 23.83 -13.87
CA LEU A 106 7.93 23.07 -12.66
C LEU A 106 7.49 23.99 -11.52
N VAL A 107 8.18 25.12 -11.33
CA VAL A 107 7.80 26.14 -10.33
C VAL A 107 6.44 26.74 -10.65
N ASN A 108 6.18 27.10 -11.91
CA ASN A 108 4.89 27.64 -12.33
C ASN A 108 3.73 26.64 -12.20
N GLN A 109 4.02 25.35 -12.08
CA GLN A 109 3.05 24.27 -11.89
C GLN A 109 2.95 23.81 -10.43
N ASP A 110 3.54 24.55 -9.48
CA ASP A 110 3.64 24.16 -8.06
C ASP A 110 4.19 22.73 -7.86
N SER A 111 5.04 22.29 -8.79
CA SER A 111 5.57 20.92 -8.89
C SER A 111 7.09 20.87 -8.67
N PHE A 112 7.64 21.91 -8.02
CA PHE A 112 9.05 22.03 -7.68
C PHE A 112 9.23 22.18 -6.17
N GLY A 113 10.08 21.35 -5.57
CA GLY A 113 10.38 21.42 -4.16
C GLY A 113 11.25 20.28 -3.67
N ASN A 114 11.53 20.28 -2.36
CA ASN A 114 12.31 19.24 -1.68
C ASN A 114 11.42 18.16 -1.06
N GLU A 115 10.11 18.22 -1.31
CA GLU A 115 9.11 17.35 -0.69
C GLU A 115 8.20 16.79 -1.79
N LEU A 116 7.89 15.50 -1.70
CA LEU A 116 6.80 14.87 -2.44
C LEU A 116 5.54 14.93 -1.58
N THR A 117 4.44 15.38 -2.18
CA THR A 117 3.15 15.46 -1.49
C THR A 117 2.32 14.22 -1.83
N LEU A 118 1.92 13.48 -0.81
CA LEU A 118 1.09 12.28 -0.90
C LEU A 118 -0.30 12.59 -0.32
N GLU A 119 -1.34 12.25 -1.05
CA GLU A 119 -2.72 12.39 -0.56
C GLU A 119 -3.32 11.01 -0.28
N CYS A 120 -3.97 10.88 0.88
CA CYS A 120 -4.70 9.68 1.22
C CYS A 120 -5.98 9.56 0.39
N VAL A 121 -6.07 8.50 -0.42
CA VAL A 121 -7.26 8.25 -1.25
C VAL A 121 -8.48 7.77 -0.45
N ILE A 122 -8.29 7.31 0.80
CA ILE A 122 -9.37 6.85 1.68
C ILE A 122 -9.86 8.01 2.55
N HIS A 123 -8.93 8.83 3.06
CA HIS A 123 -9.22 9.97 3.92
C HIS A 123 -8.92 11.27 3.18
N SER A 124 -9.90 11.74 2.41
CA SER A 124 -9.78 12.97 1.61
C SER A 124 -9.33 14.16 2.45
N GLY A 125 -8.38 14.93 1.91
CA GLY A 125 -7.79 16.09 2.59
C GLY A 125 -6.65 15.77 3.57
N ILE A 126 -6.36 14.49 3.82
CA ILE A 126 -5.14 14.11 4.55
C ILE A 126 -3.96 14.09 3.58
N ILE A 127 -3.07 15.04 3.79
CA ILE A 127 -1.87 15.24 2.98
C ILE A 127 -0.64 14.94 3.84
N THR A 128 0.23 14.06 3.33
CA THR A 128 1.54 13.75 3.92
C THR A 128 2.63 14.26 3.01
N LYS A 129 3.50 15.11 3.55
CA LYS A 129 4.71 15.55 2.85
C LYS A 129 5.88 14.63 3.21
N VAL A 130 6.59 14.14 2.21
CA VAL A 130 7.74 13.24 2.40
C VAL A 130 8.97 13.79 1.69
N SER A 131 10.09 13.82 2.39
CA SER A 131 11.38 14.35 1.92
C SER A 131 12.53 13.36 2.11
N LYS A 132 12.43 12.47 3.10
CA LYS A 132 13.42 11.45 3.46
C LYS A 132 12.76 10.09 3.66
N SER A 133 13.57 9.03 3.72
CA SER A 133 13.10 7.65 3.89
C SER A 133 12.20 7.47 5.12
N GLU A 134 12.55 8.13 6.22
CA GLU A 134 11.82 7.97 7.48
C GLU A 134 10.41 8.57 7.41
N ASP A 135 10.16 9.55 6.54
CA ASP A 135 8.85 10.17 6.38
C ASP A 135 7.84 9.16 5.78
N PHE A 136 8.31 8.18 5.01
CA PHE A 136 7.47 7.12 4.48
C PHE A 136 6.96 6.14 5.56
N ASN A 137 7.53 6.16 6.77
CA ASN A 137 7.01 5.35 7.88
C ASN A 137 5.59 5.78 8.29
N ILE A 138 5.23 7.05 8.06
CA ILE A 138 3.88 7.58 8.35
C ILE A 138 2.83 6.94 7.44
N VAL A 139 3.23 6.55 6.24
CA VAL A 139 2.37 6.02 5.16
C VAL A 139 2.75 4.59 4.78
N MET A 140 3.34 3.84 5.71
CA MET A 140 3.94 2.54 5.44
C MET A 140 2.96 1.51 4.83
N GLU A 141 1.70 1.59 5.23
CA GLU A 141 0.61 0.74 4.72
C GLU A 141 0.02 1.25 3.38
N GLY A 142 0.61 2.31 2.82
CA GLY A 142 0.18 3.00 1.60
C GLY A 142 -1.05 3.89 1.76
N GLY A 143 -1.54 4.08 2.99
CA GLY A 143 -2.58 5.03 3.36
C GLY A 143 -2.04 6.19 4.19
N CYS A 144 -2.77 6.60 5.22
CA CYS A 144 -2.32 7.57 6.23
C CYS A 144 -2.24 6.94 7.62
N SER A 145 -1.89 7.71 8.65
CA SER A 145 -1.79 7.23 10.03
C SER A 145 -3.14 7.07 10.77
N MET A 146 -4.26 7.47 10.15
CA MET A 146 -5.59 7.31 10.76
C MET A 146 -6.11 5.88 10.65
N MET A 147 -7.05 5.50 11.53
CA MET A 147 -7.77 4.24 11.46
C MET A 147 -8.62 4.17 10.19
N CYS A 148 -8.64 3.02 9.51
CA CYS A 148 -9.37 2.85 8.25
C CYS A 148 -10.88 3.04 8.40
N LYS A 149 -11.51 2.34 9.36
CA LYS A 149 -12.95 2.41 9.65
C LYS A 149 -13.88 2.19 8.44
N THR A 150 -13.41 1.57 7.37
CA THR A 150 -14.27 1.13 6.25
C THR A 150 -15.21 0.02 6.73
N LEU A 151 -16.48 0.05 6.29
CA LEU A 151 -17.46 -0.98 6.62
C LEU A 151 -17.13 -2.28 5.87
N LEU A 152 -16.92 -3.36 6.62
CA LEU A 152 -16.66 -4.70 6.10
C LEU A 152 -17.98 -5.41 5.76
N LEU A 153 -17.90 -6.45 4.92
CA LEU A 153 -19.05 -7.30 4.55
C LEU A 153 -19.72 -7.98 5.75
N CYS A 154 -18.98 -8.21 6.83
CA CYS A 154 -19.52 -8.76 8.08
C CYS A 154 -20.30 -7.75 8.93
N GLY A 155 -20.35 -6.47 8.52
CA GLY A 155 -21.01 -5.38 9.24
C GLY A 155 -20.14 -4.68 10.29
N HIS A 156 -18.92 -5.16 10.53
CA HIS A 156 -17.94 -4.47 11.38
C HIS A 156 -17.16 -3.40 10.62
N TYR A 157 -16.51 -2.49 11.35
CA TYR A 157 -15.59 -1.52 10.78
C TYR A 157 -14.15 -2.04 10.81
N CYS A 158 -13.38 -1.74 9.76
CA CYS A 158 -11.96 -2.08 9.69
C CYS A 158 -11.18 -1.40 10.82
N ALA A 159 -10.56 -2.21 11.68
CA ALA A 159 -9.75 -1.78 12.81
C ALA A 159 -8.25 -1.59 12.47
N SER A 160 -7.85 -1.76 11.21
CA SER A 160 -6.47 -1.51 10.78
C SER A 160 -6.20 -0.02 10.61
N VAL A 161 -4.92 0.37 10.70
CA VAL A 161 -4.45 1.66 10.19
C VAL A 161 -4.74 1.74 8.69
N CYS A 162 -5.10 2.92 8.19
CA CYS A 162 -5.45 3.16 6.81
C CYS A 162 -4.41 2.56 5.86
N HIS A 163 -4.86 1.71 4.95
CA HIS A 163 -4.02 0.91 4.08
C HIS A 163 -4.52 0.96 2.64
N SER A 164 -3.66 0.63 1.67
CA SER A 164 -4.03 0.67 0.25
C SER A 164 -3.87 -0.65 -0.52
N TYR A 165 -3.40 -1.71 0.15
CA TYR A 165 -3.19 -3.03 -0.45
C TYR A 165 -4.49 -3.80 -0.70
N ASP A 166 -5.53 -3.61 0.13
CA ASP A 166 -6.87 -4.17 -0.06
C ASP A 166 -7.91 -3.06 0.14
N ARG A 167 -8.13 -2.28 -0.92
CA ARG A 167 -9.00 -1.10 -0.87
C ARG A 167 -10.46 -1.46 -0.65
N ASP A 168 -10.90 -2.52 -1.31
CA ASP A 168 -12.28 -2.98 -1.28
C ASP A 168 -12.55 -3.92 -0.08
N HIS A 169 -11.53 -4.17 0.75
CA HIS A 169 -11.59 -4.99 1.95
C HIS A 169 -12.16 -6.39 1.69
N VAL A 170 -11.83 -6.97 0.53
CA VAL A 170 -12.34 -8.28 0.09
C VAL A 170 -11.62 -9.42 0.80
N GLU A 171 -10.32 -9.25 1.06
CA GLU A 171 -9.46 -10.24 1.72
C GLU A 171 -9.23 -9.91 3.20
N MET A 172 -9.66 -8.72 3.64
CA MET A 172 -9.52 -8.27 5.02
C MET A 172 -10.23 -9.18 6.02
N LYS A 173 -9.46 -9.63 7.00
CA LYS A 173 -9.93 -10.50 8.10
C LYS A 173 -10.39 -9.65 9.27
N CYS A 174 -11.68 -9.69 9.57
CA CYS A 174 -12.24 -8.98 10.71
C CYS A 174 -11.77 -9.58 12.05
N MET A 175 -11.09 -8.75 12.86
CA MET A 175 -10.58 -9.13 14.18
C MET A 175 -11.51 -8.70 15.33
N GLU A 176 -12.64 -8.09 15.02
CA GLU A 176 -13.65 -7.72 16.02
C GLU A 176 -14.36 -8.95 16.60
N SER A 177 -14.94 -8.79 17.78
CA SER A 177 -15.84 -9.79 18.36
C SER A 177 -17.02 -10.07 17.43
N CYS A 178 -17.37 -11.34 17.23
CA CYS A 178 -18.46 -11.72 16.35
C CYS A 178 -19.82 -11.20 16.86
N ASN A 179 -20.59 -10.52 15.99
CA ASN A 179 -21.93 -10.00 16.32
C ASN A 179 -23.06 -11.03 16.10
N LYS A 180 -22.73 -12.29 15.78
CA LYS A 180 -23.72 -13.34 15.52
C LYS A 180 -24.14 -14.03 16.81
N SER A 181 -25.34 -14.58 16.80
CA SER A 181 -25.86 -15.43 17.87
C SER A 181 -26.30 -16.78 17.31
N CYS A 182 -26.30 -17.82 18.15
CA CYS A 182 -26.86 -19.12 17.76
C CYS A 182 -28.39 -19.12 17.78
N ASP A 183 -29.02 -20.23 17.38
CA ASP A 183 -30.50 -20.37 17.33
C ASP A 183 -31.19 -20.14 18.68
N TYR A 184 -30.46 -20.32 19.78
CA TYR A 184 -30.92 -20.06 21.15
C TYR A 184 -30.55 -18.65 21.64
N ASN A 185 -30.20 -17.73 20.74
CA ASN A 185 -29.80 -16.34 20.99
C ASN A 185 -28.53 -16.16 21.85
N HIS A 186 -27.69 -17.17 22.01
CA HIS A 186 -26.42 -17.00 22.70
C HIS A 186 -25.39 -16.26 21.83
N PRO A 187 -24.72 -15.21 22.34
CA PRO A 187 -23.73 -14.46 21.58
C PRO A 187 -22.50 -15.32 21.27
N CYS A 188 -21.99 -15.20 20.05
CA CYS A 188 -20.75 -15.85 19.65
C CYS A 188 -19.55 -15.25 20.41
N THR A 189 -18.69 -16.11 20.97
CA THR A 189 -17.49 -15.69 21.73
C THR A 189 -16.22 -15.65 20.88
N LYS A 190 -16.33 -15.96 19.59
CA LYS A 190 -15.20 -15.99 18.65
C LYS A 190 -14.98 -14.63 17.98
N ILE A 191 -13.82 -14.45 17.36
CA ILE A 191 -13.56 -13.32 16.45
C ILE A 191 -14.35 -13.49 15.16
N CYS A 192 -14.74 -12.39 14.53
CA CYS A 192 -15.69 -12.38 13.42
C CYS A 192 -15.21 -13.15 12.18
N PHE A 193 -13.91 -13.11 11.87
CA PHE A 193 -13.36 -13.87 10.75
C PHE A 193 -13.42 -15.39 10.96
N MET A 194 -13.51 -15.87 12.21
CA MET A 194 -13.61 -17.31 12.47
C MET A 194 -15.02 -17.84 12.20
N ASP A 195 -15.08 -19.07 11.71
CA ASP A 195 -16.36 -19.78 11.61
C ASP A 195 -16.99 -19.93 13.00
N CYS A 196 -18.23 -19.49 13.12
CA CYS A 196 -18.97 -19.52 14.39
C CYS A 196 -19.15 -20.97 14.85
N GLY A 197 -19.35 -21.90 13.93
CA GLY A 197 -19.58 -23.30 14.21
C GLY A 197 -20.73 -23.53 15.18
N GLN A 198 -20.65 -24.63 15.92
CA GLN A 198 -21.62 -24.99 16.93
C GLN A 198 -21.40 -24.23 18.25
N CYS A 199 -22.50 -23.84 18.90
CA CYS A 199 -22.46 -23.07 20.14
C CYS A 199 -21.93 -23.91 21.31
N THR A 200 -20.81 -23.49 21.91
CA THR A 200 -20.14 -24.20 23.03
C THR A 200 -20.51 -23.65 24.41
N ILE A 201 -21.44 -22.71 24.51
CA ILE A 201 -21.91 -22.18 25.80
C ILE A 201 -22.61 -23.30 26.55
N LEU A 202 -22.16 -23.54 27.79
CA LEU A 202 -22.72 -24.57 28.65
C LEU A 202 -24.07 -24.10 29.20
N MET A 203 -25.06 -24.98 29.13
CA MET A 203 -26.37 -24.79 29.75
C MET A 203 -26.75 -26.03 30.53
N THR A 204 -27.42 -25.84 31.66
CA THR A 204 -28.09 -26.92 32.37
C THR A 204 -29.28 -27.39 31.53
N LYS A 205 -29.28 -28.67 31.13
CA LYS A 205 -30.37 -29.29 30.39
C LYS A 205 -30.91 -30.49 31.15
N ASP A 206 -32.24 -30.64 31.17
CA ASP A 206 -32.91 -31.82 31.68
C ASP A 206 -32.90 -32.91 30.59
N LEU A 207 -32.29 -34.05 30.90
CA LEU A 207 -32.24 -35.21 30.02
C LEU A 207 -33.56 -36.00 30.08
N PRO A 208 -33.94 -36.76 29.03
CA PRO A 208 -35.15 -37.58 29.04
C PRO A 208 -35.24 -38.61 30.19
N CYS A 209 -34.10 -38.98 30.80
CA CYS A 209 -34.04 -39.85 31.97
C CYS A 209 -34.37 -39.13 33.30
N GLY A 210 -34.53 -37.81 33.30
CA GLY A 210 -34.83 -37.00 34.48
C GLY A 210 -33.62 -36.35 35.16
N HIS A 211 -32.39 -36.63 34.70
CA HIS A 211 -31.16 -36.03 35.24
C HIS A 211 -30.83 -34.66 34.61
N GLN A 212 -30.22 -33.77 35.39
CA GLN A 212 -29.72 -32.48 34.93
C GLN A 212 -28.23 -32.54 34.64
N LYS A 213 -27.82 -32.07 33.45
CA LYS A 213 -26.42 -32.01 33.08
C LYS A 213 -26.06 -30.70 32.38
N GLU A 214 -24.86 -30.20 32.66
CA GLU A 214 -24.28 -29.06 31.92
C GLU A 214 -23.75 -29.56 30.57
N LEU A 215 -24.42 -29.16 29.50
CA LEU A 215 -24.07 -29.54 28.14
C LEU A 215 -23.93 -28.30 27.25
N PRO A 216 -23.03 -28.32 26.25
CA PRO A 216 -22.98 -27.27 25.24
C PRO A 216 -24.34 -27.06 24.58
N CYS A 217 -24.68 -25.82 24.30
CA CYS A 217 -25.96 -25.40 23.75
C CYS A 217 -26.39 -26.22 22.50
N HIS A 218 -25.45 -26.53 21.60
CA HIS A 218 -25.73 -27.30 20.39
C HIS A 218 -26.05 -28.80 20.61
N VAL A 219 -25.73 -29.36 21.77
CA VAL A 219 -25.90 -30.81 22.04
C VAL A 219 -27.39 -31.12 22.21
N ASP A 220 -27.91 -32.05 21.42
CA ASP A 220 -29.28 -32.54 21.54
C ASP A 220 -29.41 -33.54 22.70
N ILE A 221 -30.28 -33.21 23.65
CA ILE A 221 -30.58 -34.02 24.84
C ILE A 221 -31.11 -35.42 24.51
N ASN A 222 -31.74 -35.60 23.34
CA ASN A 222 -32.30 -36.89 22.93
C ASN A 222 -31.23 -37.88 22.47
N THR A 223 -30.06 -37.37 22.09
CA THR A 223 -28.94 -38.17 21.58
C THR A 223 -27.82 -38.35 22.60
N TYR A 224 -27.90 -37.64 23.73
CA TYR A 224 -26.86 -37.65 24.74
C TYR A 224 -27.02 -38.84 25.70
N PRO A 225 -26.04 -39.76 25.78
CA PRO A 225 -26.11 -40.89 26.71
C PRO A 225 -25.89 -40.41 28.16
N CYS A 226 -26.86 -40.68 29.02
CA CYS A 226 -26.74 -40.44 30.46
C CYS A 226 -26.04 -41.64 31.12
N GLU A 227 -24.91 -41.41 31.78
CA GLU A 227 -24.15 -42.44 32.51
C GLU A 227 -24.49 -42.49 34.01
N GLU A 228 -25.40 -41.63 34.48
CA GLU A 228 -25.85 -41.62 35.87
C GLU A 228 -26.88 -42.74 36.08
N MET A 229 -26.68 -43.54 37.13
CA MET A 229 -27.62 -44.60 37.51
C MET A 229 -28.92 -43.97 38.02
N VAL A 230 -30.04 -44.29 37.34
CA VAL A 230 -31.41 -43.91 37.72
C VAL A 230 -31.84 -44.64 38.99
#